data_AF-A0A5N8AAC3-F1
#
_entry.id   AF-A0A5N8AAC3-F1
#
_cell.length_a   1.000
_cell.length_b   1.000
_cell.length_c   1.000
_cell.angle_alpha   90.00
_cell.angle_beta   90.00
_cell.angle_gamma   90.00
#
_symmetry.space_group_name_H-M   'P 1'
#
loop_
_entity.id
_entity.type
_entity.pdbx_description
1 polymer ?
#
loop_
_entity_poly.entity_id
_entity_poly.type
_entity_poly.pdbx_seq_one_letter_code
_entity_poly.pdbx_strand_id
1 'polypeptide(L)'
;MTLPPFSCACPEKGLAPAVGDRADYYRWLFFAAGPVEQAITNCQLGWTPTAEQKKGVGYGCYDDVINTLEQAVKEKRFIASHAFSAVDIYTGGQIDWGLRFGTVPQRPAFVDYITRLRERPAYKKAQEIDSALVAAM
;
A
#
# COMPACT_ATOMS: atom_id res chain seq x y z
N MET A 1 13.87 20.01 -17.98
CA MET A 1 13.76 18.55 -18.13
C MET A 1 12.72 18.04 -17.14
N THR A 2 11.43 18.18 -17.48
CA THR A 2 10.32 17.73 -16.63
C THR A 2 10.01 16.30 -17.02
N LEU A 3 10.59 15.33 -16.31
CA LEU A 3 10.10 13.97 -16.38
C LEU A 3 8.66 13.99 -15.82
N PRO A 4 7.65 13.57 -16.60
CA PRO A 4 6.33 13.39 -16.07
C PRO A 4 6.42 12.36 -14.92
N PRO A 5 5.87 12.62 -13.71
CA PRO A 5 5.77 11.61 -12.68
C PRO A 5 4.99 10.40 -13.23
N PHE A 6 5.26 9.18 -12.78
CA PHE A 6 4.75 7.91 -13.35
C PHE A 6 3.25 7.90 -13.74
N SER A 7 2.38 8.68 -13.10
CA SER A 7 0.96 8.80 -13.48
C SER A 7 0.71 9.56 -14.79
N CYS A 8 1.65 10.40 -15.23
CA CYS A 8 1.59 11.16 -16.47
C CYS A 8 2.02 10.33 -17.69
N ALA A 9 2.49 9.09 -17.51
CA ALA A 9 2.76 8.18 -18.62
C ALA A 9 1.47 7.61 -19.24
N CYS A 10 0.38 7.54 -18.46
CA CYS A 10 -0.94 7.07 -18.92
C CYS A 10 -2.09 7.87 -18.26
N PRO A 11 -2.17 9.21 -18.47
CA PRO A 11 -3.20 10.05 -17.85
C PRO A 11 -4.63 9.62 -18.21
N GLU A 12 -4.82 9.01 -19.37
CA GLU A 12 -6.10 8.46 -19.84
C GLU A 12 -6.63 7.31 -18.97
N LYS A 13 -5.78 6.71 -18.13
CA LYS A 13 -6.19 5.65 -17.19
C LYS A 13 -6.72 6.19 -15.86
N GLY A 14 -6.64 7.50 -15.62
CA GLY A 14 -7.18 8.14 -14.40
C GLY A 14 -6.52 7.67 -13.11
N LEU A 15 -5.30 7.15 -13.15
CA LEU A 15 -4.63 6.54 -12.00
C LEU A 15 -4.02 7.55 -11.01
N ALA A 16 -4.01 8.83 -11.35
CA ALA A 16 -3.76 9.88 -10.37
C ALA A 16 -4.93 10.87 -10.39
N PRO A 17 -5.35 11.36 -9.21
CA PRO A 17 -6.33 12.45 -9.14
C PRO A 17 -5.85 13.70 -9.89
N ALA A 18 -6.78 14.63 -10.13
CA ALA A 18 -6.45 15.97 -10.58
C ALA A 18 -5.45 16.61 -9.60
N VAL A 19 -4.59 17.50 -10.09
CA VAL A 19 -3.46 18.04 -9.30
C VAL A 19 -3.91 18.67 -7.97
N GLY A 20 -5.08 19.32 -7.95
CA GLY A 20 -5.67 19.92 -6.75
C GLY A 20 -6.15 18.91 -5.68
N ASP A 21 -6.39 17.66 -6.08
CA ASP A 21 -7.04 16.64 -5.24
C ASP A 21 -6.07 15.53 -4.80
N ARG A 22 -4.75 15.81 -4.79
CA ARG A 22 -3.71 14.80 -4.52
C ARG A 22 -3.24 14.72 -3.07
N ALA A 23 -3.83 15.46 -2.15
CA ALA A 23 -3.40 15.48 -0.74
C ALA A 23 -3.38 14.07 -0.13
N ASP A 24 -4.52 13.37 -0.17
CA ASP A 24 -4.63 12.00 0.34
C ASP A 24 -3.84 11.00 -0.51
N TYR A 25 -3.83 11.19 -1.84
CA TYR A 25 -3.05 10.35 -2.75
C TYR A 25 -1.56 10.34 -2.38
N TYR A 26 -0.95 11.51 -2.20
CA TYR A 26 0.45 11.62 -1.82
C TYR A 26 0.69 11.20 -0.37
N ARG A 27 -0.23 11.53 0.55
CA ARG A 27 -0.14 11.08 1.94
C ARG A 27 0.04 9.57 2.01
N TRP A 28 -0.83 8.81 1.36
CA TRP A 28 -0.80 7.35 1.45
C TRP A 28 0.31 6.73 0.61
N LEU A 29 0.65 7.33 -0.54
CA LEU A 29 1.77 6.87 -1.36
C LEU A 29 3.10 6.98 -0.59
N PHE A 30 3.38 8.12 0.03
CA PHE A 30 4.61 8.32 0.79
C PHE A 30 4.59 7.61 2.14
N PHE A 31 3.43 7.47 2.78
CA PHE A 31 3.31 6.69 4.01
C PHE A 31 3.62 5.20 3.76
N ALA A 32 3.13 4.63 2.66
CA ALA A 32 3.42 3.26 2.27
C ALA A 32 4.91 3.07 1.90
N ALA A 33 5.46 3.97 1.07
CA ALA A 33 6.83 3.84 0.57
C ALA A 33 7.91 4.11 1.63
N GLY A 34 7.59 4.86 2.69
CA GLY A 34 8.49 5.13 3.80
C GLY A 34 8.09 4.35 5.05
N PRO A 35 7.25 4.92 5.93
CA PRO A 35 6.86 4.32 7.21
C PRO A 35 6.44 2.84 7.16
N VAL A 36 5.58 2.43 6.24
CA VAL A 36 5.11 1.02 6.15
C VAL A 36 6.27 0.08 5.81
N GLU A 37 7.03 0.40 4.75
CA GLU A 37 8.16 -0.42 4.33
C GLU A 37 9.23 -0.53 5.42
N GLN A 38 9.57 0.59 6.06
CA GLN A 38 10.55 0.65 7.14
C GLN A 38 10.10 -0.17 8.35
N ALA A 39 8.85 0.00 8.78
CA ALA A 39 8.32 -0.70 9.95
C ALA A 39 8.26 -2.22 9.73
N ILE A 40 7.79 -2.67 8.56
CA ILE A 40 7.72 -4.09 8.21
C ILE A 40 9.13 -4.69 8.15
N THR A 41 10.05 -4.07 7.41
CA THR A 41 11.43 -4.56 7.25
C THR A 41 12.11 -4.70 8.61
N ASN A 42 12.02 -3.66 9.43
CA ASN A 42 12.62 -3.65 10.76
C ASN A 42 12.05 -4.74 11.68
N CYS A 43 10.73 -4.92 11.67
CA CYS A 43 10.08 -5.97 12.45
C CYS A 43 10.54 -7.36 11.99
N GLN A 44 10.64 -7.60 10.67
CA GLN A 44 11.15 -8.86 10.13
C GLN A 44 12.62 -9.13 10.46
N LEU A 45 13.43 -8.08 10.58
CA LEU A 45 14.82 -8.16 11.03
C LEU A 45 14.95 -8.31 12.56
N GLY A 46 13.84 -8.45 13.29
CA GLY A 46 13.82 -8.62 14.74
C GLY A 46 14.10 -7.34 15.52
N TRP A 47 14.05 -6.17 14.88
CA TRP A 47 14.24 -4.89 15.54
C TRP A 47 12.91 -4.20 15.82
N THR A 48 12.68 -3.84 17.08
CA THR A 48 11.55 -3.01 17.51
C THR A 48 12.06 -1.89 18.40
N PRO A 49 11.70 -0.63 18.14
CA PRO A 49 12.16 0.49 18.96
C PRO A 49 11.58 0.40 20.38
N THR A 50 12.45 0.66 21.36
CA THR A 50 12.04 0.88 22.75
C THR A 50 11.14 2.11 22.87
N ALA A 51 10.41 2.24 23.99
CA ALA A 51 9.53 3.38 24.25
C ALA A 51 10.25 4.75 24.13
N GLU A 52 11.53 4.82 24.51
CA GLU A 52 12.35 6.03 24.37
C GLU A 52 12.75 6.27 22.91
N GLN A 53 13.18 5.23 22.20
CA GLN A 53 13.58 5.32 20.78
C GLN A 53 12.43 5.74 19.86
N LYS A 54 11.17 5.35 20.18
CA LYS A 54 9.98 5.75 19.39
C LYS A 54 9.88 7.27 19.15
N LYS A 55 10.44 8.10 20.04
CA LYS A 55 10.46 9.57 19.89
C LYS A 55 11.40 10.07 18.78
N GLY A 56 12.43 9.30 18.45
CA GLY A 56 13.40 9.62 17.40
C GLY A 56 13.20 8.84 16.10
N VAL A 57 12.46 7.72 16.15
CA VAL A 57 12.13 6.92 14.97
C VAL A 57 10.95 7.57 14.24
N GLY A 58 11.20 8.09 13.04
CA GLY A 58 10.22 8.91 12.30
C GLY A 58 8.88 8.23 11.98
N TYR A 59 8.81 6.90 12.01
CA TYR A 59 7.56 6.14 11.84
C TYR A 59 6.94 5.67 13.17
N GLY A 60 7.57 5.98 14.31
CA GLY A 60 7.18 5.48 15.63
C GLY A 60 7.58 4.01 15.80
N CYS A 61 6.60 3.11 15.72
CA CYS A 61 6.83 1.66 15.77
C CYS A 61 5.91 0.90 14.82
N TYR A 62 6.13 -0.41 14.71
CA TYR A 62 5.32 -1.29 13.87
C TYR A 62 3.82 -1.16 14.13
N ASP A 63 3.41 -1.22 15.41
CA ASP A 63 1.99 -1.16 15.77
C ASP A 63 1.35 0.17 15.36
N ASP A 64 2.04 1.30 15.55
CA ASP A 64 1.53 2.62 15.17
C ASP A 64 1.26 2.69 13.66
N VAL A 65 2.17 2.12 12.87
CA VAL A 65 2.08 2.10 11.41
C VAL A 65 0.94 1.19 10.95
N ILE A 66 0.84 -0.03 11.48
CA ILE A 66 -0.24 -0.95 11.12
C ILE A 66 -1.60 -0.40 11.56
N ASN A 67 -1.71 0.20 12.75
CA ASN A 67 -2.95 0.83 13.21
C ASN A 67 -3.36 2.01 12.32
N THR A 68 -2.39 2.84 11.92
CA THR A 68 -2.65 3.95 10.99
C THR A 68 -3.11 3.44 9.63
N LEU A 69 -2.48 2.38 9.12
CA LEU A 69 -2.83 1.77 7.84
C LEU A 69 -4.22 1.13 7.88
N GLU A 70 -4.58 0.48 8.99
CA GLU A 70 -5.93 -0.08 9.20
C GLU A 70 -6.99 1.02 9.15
N GLN A 71 -6.78 2.12 9.90
CA GLN A 71 -7.68 3.27 9.87
C GLN A 71 -7.80 3.89 8.47
N ALA A 72 -6.72 3.88 7.69
CA ALA A 72 -6.70 4.43 6.33
C ALA A 72 -7.64 3.68 5.38
N VAL A 73 -7.76 2.36 5.53
CA VAL A 73 -8.51 1.49 4.61
C VAL A 73 -9.85 1.03 5.18
N LYS A 74 -10.05 1.14 6.49
CA LYS A 74 -11.30 0.76 7.16
C LYS A 74 -12.47 1.49 6.50
N GLU A 75 -13.49 0.72 6.10
CA GLU A 75 -14.71 1.20 5.44
C GLU A 75 -14.49 1.97 4.12
N LYS A 76 -13.25 2.03 3.61
CA LYS A 76 -12.95 2.67 2.33
C LYS A 76 -12.94 1.66 1.20
N ARG A 77 -13.50 2.06 0.06
CA ARG A 77 -13.37 1.31 -1.19
C ARG A 77 -11.98 1.49 -1.81
N PHE A 78 -11.45 2.71 -1.79
CA PHE A 78 -10.13 3.10 -2.26
C PHE A 78 -9.50 4.06 -1.22
N ILE A 79 -8.19 3.95 -0.98
CA ILE A 79 -7.54 4.54 0.20
C ILE A 79 -7.54 6.08 0.19
N ALA A 80 -7.39 6.67 -1.00
CA ALA A 80 -7.19 8.11 -1.17
C ALA A 80 -8.43 8.88 -1.65
N SER A 81 -9.42 8.23 -2.26
CA SER A 81 -10.60 8.92 -2.81
C SER A 81 -11.77 7.95 -3.08
N HIS A 82 -12.78 8.41 -3.80
CA HIS A 82 -13.88 7.56 -4.29
C HIS A 82 -13.53 6.77 -5.56
N ALA A 83 -12.39 7.05 -6.20
CA ALA A 83 -11.93 6.40 -7.43
C ALA A 83 -10.64 5.59 -7.20
N PHE A 84 -10.51 4.49 -7.95
CA PHE A 84 -9.31 3.66 -7.95
C PHE A 84 -8.13 4.42 -8.55
N SER A 85 -6.97 4.31 -7.92
CA SER A 85 -5.77 5.04 -8.31
C SER A 85 -4.48 4.22 -8.12
N ALA A 86 -3.35 4.77 -8.52
CA ALA A 86 -2.04 4.12 -8.39
C ALA A 86 -1.64 3.87 -6.92
N VAL A 87 -2.14 4.68 -5.97
CA VAL A 87 -1.86 4.41 -4.55
C VAL A 87 -2.58 3.15 -4.06
N ASP A 88 -3.75 2.81 -4.63
CA ASP A 88 -4.41 1.54 -4.33
C ASP A 88 -3.64 0.35 -4.91
N ILE A 89 -2.93 0.52 -6.04
CA ILE A 89 -2.00 -0.50 -6.56
C ILE A 89 -0.84 -0.67 -5.59
N TYR A 90 -0.18 0.42 -5.23
CA TYR A 90 1.06 0.39 -4.44
C TYR A 90 0.80 -0.08 -3.00
N THR A 91 -0.03 0.67 -2.27
CA THR A 91 -0.36 0.37 -0.86
C THR A 91 -1.19 -0.91 -0.75
N GLY A 92 -2.12 -1.14 -1.68
CA GLY A 92 -2.89 -2.38 -1.71
C GLY A 92 -2.01 -3.60 -1.98
N GLY A 93 -1.05 -3.50 -2.91
CA GLY A 93 -0.07 -4.57 -3.15
C GLY A 93 0.79 -4.87 -1.92
N GLN A 94 1.24 -3.84 -1.20
CA GLN A 94 2.04 -4.02 0.03
C GLN A 94 1.24 -4.71 1.15
N ILE A 95 -0.02 -4.32 1.36
CA ILE A 95 -0.91 -5.00 2.32
C ILE A 95 -1.19 -6.44 1.86
N ASP A 96 -1.53 -6.64 0.60
CA ASP A 96 -1.85 -7.96 0.03
C ASP A 96 -0.68 -8.94 0.17
N TRP A 97 0.53 -8.49 -0.17
CA TRP A 97 1.77 -9.23 0.05
C TRP A 97 1.99 -9.50 1.54
N GLY A 98 1.90 -8.47 2.37
CA GLY A 98 2.12 -8.61 3.81
C GLY A 98 1.15 -9.59 4.49
N LEU A 99 -0.10 -9.63 4.05
CA LEU A 99 -1.09 -10.62 4.51
C LEU A 99 -0.71 -12.04 4.08
N ARG A 100 -0.23 -12.23 2.85
CA ARG A 100 0.18 -13.54 2.31
C ARG A 100 1.42 -14.09 3.03
N PHE A 101 2.39 -13.24 3.34
CA PHE A 101 3.65 -13.64 3.99
C PHE A 101 3.64 -13.48 5.53
N GLY A 102 2.53 -13.03 6.11
CA GLY A 102 2.36 -12.89 7.56
C GLY A 102 3.10 -11.71 8.18
N THR A 103 3.57 -10.74 7.38
CA THR A 103 4.24 -9.52 7.85
C THR A 103 3.26 -8.40 8.19
N VAL A 104 2.01 -8.53 7.74
CA VAL A 104 0.86 -7.70 8.13
C VAL A 104 -0.19 -8.63 8.74
N PRO A 105 -0.74 -8.29 9.92
CA PRO A 105 -1.72 -9.14 10.59
C PRO A 105 -3.03 -9.24 9.80
N GLN A 106 -3.69 -10.39 9.89
CA GLN A 106 -5.01 -10.65 9.30
C GLN A 106 -6.11 -9.89 10.05
N ARG A 107 -6.24 -8.58 9.80
CA ARG A 107 -7.32 -7.75 10.36
C ARG A 107 -8.49 -7.64 9.36
N PRO A 108 -9.76 -7.64 9.81
CA PRO A 108 -10.92 -7.58 8.91
C PRO A 108 -10.86 -6.44 7.90
N ALA A 109 -10.46 -5.24 8.33
CA ALA A 109 -10.35 -4.08 7.45
C ALA A 109 -9.36 -4.29 6.28
N PHE A 110 -8.23 -4.96 6.52
CA PHE A 110 -7.26 -5.28 5.47
C PHE A 110 -7.79 -6.36 4.54
N VAL A 111 -8.36 -7.43 5.09
CA VAL A 111 -8.93 -8.53 4.30
C VAL A 111 -10.04 -8.02 3.38
N ASP A 112 -10.95 -7.22 3.92
CA ASP A 112 -12.06 -6.63 3.18
C ASP A 112 -11.56 -5.70 2.07
N TYR A 113 -10.60 -4.84 2.39
CA TYR A 113 -9.99 -3.91 1.43
C TYR A 113 -9.32 -4.65 0.27
N ILE A 114 -8.47 -5.62 0.58
CA ILE A 114 -7.75 -6.40 -0.44
C ILE A 114 -8.69 -7.28 -1.26
N THR A 115 -9.74 -7.84 -0.66
CA THR A 115 -10.75 -8.62 -1.39
C THR A 115 -11.36 -7.78 -2.52
N ARG A 116 -11.74 -6.52 -2.25
CA ARG A 116 -12.25 -5.62 -3.30
C ARG A 116 -11.25 -5.34 -4.40
N LEU A 117 -9.96 -5.21 -4.07
CA LEU A 117 -8.90 -4.97 -5.05
C LEU A 117 -8.63 -6.20 -5.91
N ARG A 118 -8.63 -7.39 -5.30
CA ARG A 118 -8.40 -8.68 -5.96
C ARG A 118 -9.49 -9.02 -6.98
N GLU A 119 -10.72 -8.54 -6.77
CA GLU A 119 -11.82 -8.77 -7.72
C GLU A 119 -11.66 -8.04 -9.06
N ARG A 120 -10.75 -7.06 -9.16
CA ARG A 120 -10.55 -6.29 -10.38
C ARG A 120 -9.97 -7.18 -11.50
N PRO A 121 -10.52 -7.15 -12.73
CA PRO A 121 -10.01 -7.97 -13.84
C PRO A 121 -8.50 -7.79 -14.11
N ALA A 122 -7.99 -6.56 -13.97
CA ALA A 122 -6.57 -6.28 -14.14
C ALA A 122 -5.68 -6.99 -13.10
N TYR A 123 -6.17 -7.15 -11.86
CA TYR A 123 -5.46 -7.90 -10.82
C TYR A 123 -5.41 -9.39 -11.15
N LYS A 124 -6.56 -9.99 -11.51
CA LYS A 124 -6.65 -11.41 -11.89
C LYS A 124 -5.73 -11.71 -13.07
N LYS A 125 -5.75 -10.86 -14.10
CA LYS A 125 -4.85 -10.97 -15.25
C LYS A 125 -3.37 -10.88 -14.85
N ALA A 126 -3.01 -9.99 -13.91
CA ALA A 126 -1.63 -9.92 -13.42
C ALA A 126 -1.21 -11.22 -12.72
N GLN A 127 -2.07 -11.78 -11.85
CA GLN A 127 -1.79 -13.06 -11.19
C GLN A 127 -1.68 -14.24 -12.17
N GLU A 128 -2.49 -14.26 -13.24
CA GLU A 128 -2.35 -15.26 -14.31
C GLU A 128 -0.98 -15.18 -14.99
N ILE A 129 -0.52 -13.97 -15.31
CA ILE A 129 0.80 -13.73 -15.91
C ILE A 129 1.91 -14.17 -14.94
N ASP A 130 1.85 -13.73 -13.69
CA ASP A 130 2.84 -14.07 -12.66
C ASP A 130 2.93 -15.59 -12.45
N SER A 131 1.77 -16.26 -12.39
CA SER A 131 1.71 -17.73 -12.22
C SER A 131 2.29 -18.47 -13.42
N ALA A 132 2.03 -17.99 -14.64
CA ALA A 132 2.61 -18.56 -15.85
C ALA A 132 4.13 -18.40 -15.91
N LEU A 133 4.66 -17.26 -15.45
CA LEU A 133 6.11 -17.02 -15.36
C LEU A 133 6.76 -17.92 -14.31
N VAL A 134 6.16 -18.10 -13.14
CA VAL A 134 6.66 -19.02 -12.10
C VAL A 134 6.66 -20.47 -12.58
N ALA A 135 5.62 -20.90 -13.31
CA ALA A 135 5.55 -22.26 -13.86
C ALA A 135 6.54 -22.53 -14.99
N ALA A 136 7.08 -21.48 -15.61
CA ALA A 136 8.06 -21.56 -16.70
C ALA A 136 9.52 -21.51 -16.21
N MET A 137 9.75 -21.31 -14.90
CA MET A 137 11.06 -21.39 -14.25
C MET A 137 11.38 -22.83 -13.85
#